data_AF-A0A4P5SSZ7-F1
#
_entry.id   AF-A0A4P5SSZ7-F1
#
_cell.length_a   1.000
_cell.length_b   1.000
_cell.length_c   1.000
_cell.angle_alpha   90.00
_cell.angle_beta   90.00
_cell.angle_gamma   90.00
#
_symmetry.space_group_name_H-M   'P 1'
#
loop_
_entity.id
_entity.type
_entity.pdbx_description
1 polymer ?
#
loop_
_entity_poly.entity_id
_entity_poly.type
_entity_poly.pdbx_seq_one_letter_code
_entity_poly.pdbx_strand_id
1 'polypeptide(L)'
;MGTWGAGKLNDACGRCHRTAKDVETKSLDRTLTDKFQGFGISQSKCFQKSGDKLSCIVCHDPHTDTPQKSSPYIAACLRCHSVGGSSTTAKPALMQSKICPVNAKDDCIKCHMPLRSRPLFEGSPRRIADHFIHIERNKDKPQ
;
A
#
# COMPACT_ATOMS: atom_id res chain seq x y z
N MET A 1 22.57 0.08 18.16
CA MET A 1 21.09 0.17 18.16
C MET A 1 20.57 -0.71 17.04
N GLY A 2 19.84 -1.78 17.37
CA GLY A 2 19.46 -2.80 16.38
C GLY A 2 18.40 -2.29 15.39
N THR A 3 18.65 -2.47 14.09
CA THR A 3 17.68 -2.16 13.04
C THR A 3 16.44 -3.04 13.17
N TRP A 4 15.24 -2.46 13.21
CA TRP A 4 13.99 -3.22 13.21
C TRP A 4 13.68 -3.69 11.79
N GLY A 5 13.37 -4.99 11.63
CA GLY A 5 12.87 -5.55 10.37
C GLY A 5 11.45 -5.05 10.02
N ALA A 6 11.02 -5.23 8.77
CA ALA A 6 9.73 -4.71 8.29
C ALA A 6 8.54 -5.28 9.08
N GLY A 7 8.56 -6.57 9.40
CA GLY A 7 7.51 -7.23 10.19
C GLY A 7 7.34 -6.60 11.57
N LYS A 8 8.45 -6.30 12.25
CA LYS A 8 8.40 -5.64 13.57
C LYS A 8 7.87 -4.21 13.48
N LEU A 9 8.22 -3.49 12.42
CA LEU A 9 7.67 -2.15 12.15
C LEU A 9 6.16 -2.22 11.88
N ASN A 10 5.72 -3.18 11.07
CA ASN A 10 4.32 -3.39 10.75
C ASN A 10 3.50 -3.76 11.99
N ASP A 11 4.02 -4.64 12.84
CA ASP A 11 3.38 -5.00 14.11
C ASP A 11 3.27 -3.77 15.05
N ALA A 12 4.29 -2.89 15.07
CA ALA A 12 4.25 -1.68 15.89
C ALA A 12 3.17 -0.69 15.42
N CYS A 13 3.11 -0.39 14.12
CA CYS A 13 2.06 0.45 13.54
C CYS A 13 0.67 -0.19 13.68
N GLY A 14 0.62 -1.52 13.58
CA GLY A 14 -0.57 -2.34 13.66
C GLY A 14 -1.26 -2.34 15.03
N ARG A 15 -0.56 -1.96 16.11
CA ARG A 15 -1.20 -1.79 17.43
C ARG A 15 -2.39 -0.84 17.41
N CYS A 16 -2.36 0.15 16.52
CA CYS A 16 -3.47 1.08 16.30
C CYS A 16 -4.13 0.89 14.93
N HIS A 17 -3.35 0.64 13.88
CA HIS A 17 -3.86 0.49 12.50
C HIS A 17 -4.40 -0.91 12.16
N ARG A 18 -4.32 -1.84 13.11
CA ARG A 18 -4.70 -3.27 13.06
C ARG A 18 -4.06 -4.05 11.92
N THR A 19 -3.35 -5.12 12.26
CA THR A 19 -2.79 -6.06 11.28
C THR A 19 -3.78 -7.17 10.94
N ALA A 20 -3.41 -8.06 10.02
CA ALA A 20 -4.16 -9.30 9.79
C ALA A 20 -4.30 -10.19 11.04
N LYS A 21 -3.45 -10.03 12.07
CA LYS A 21 -3.55 -10.77 13.34
C LYS A 21 -4.69 -10.24 14.23
N ASP A 22 -5.07 -8.97 14.05
CA ASP A 22 -5.99 -8.24 14.94
C ASP A 22 -7.42 -8.14 14.35
N VAL A 23 -7.64 -8.78 13.21
CA VAL A 23 -8.80 -8.59 12.34
C VAL A 23 -9.44 -9.97 12.12
N GLU A 24 -10.64 -10.20 12.67
CA GLU A 24 -11.40 -11.44 12.47
C GLU A 24 -11.89 -11.50 11.02
N THR A 25 -11.13 -12.15 10.15
CA THR A 25 -11.38 -12.15 8.71
C THR A 25 -12.64 -12.92 8.30
N LYS A 26 -13.21 -13.75 9.18
CA LYS A 26 -14.44 -14.51 8.89
C LYS A 26 -15.70 -13.64 8.95
N SER A 27 -15.66 -12.53 9.68
CA SER A 27 -16.80 -11.60 9.85
C SER A 27 -16.62 -10.30 9.08
N LEU A 28 -15.49 -10.10 8.40
CA LEU A 28 -15.16 -8.87 7.70
C LEU A 28 -15.22 -9.07 6.19
N ASP A 29 -16.09 -8.30 5.56
CA ASP A 29 -16.10 -8.17 4.11
C ASP A 29 -14.73 -7.69 3.63
N ARG A 30 -14.19 -8.33 2.58
CA ARG A 30 -12.95 -7.94 1.89
C ARG A 30 -12.96 -6.50 1.39
N THR A 31 -14.11 -5.84 1.39
CA THR A 31 -14.26 -4.40 1.11
C THR A 31 -13.91 -3.46 2.27
N LEU A 32 -13.57 -3.98 3.46
CA LEU A 32 -13.26 -3.19 4.68
C LEU A 32 -11.76 -2.94 4.90
N THR A 33 -10.93 -3.12 3.87
CA THR A 33 -9.49 -2.89 3.92
C THR A 33 -9.11 -1.42 4.11
N ASP A 34 -10.01 -0.50 3.78
CA ASP A 34 -9.85 0.94 3.97
C ASP A 34 -9.79 1.35 5.45
N LYS A 35 -10.46 0.59 6.33
CA LYS A 35 -10.51 0.86 7.79
C LYS A 35 -9.32 0.26 8.55
N PHE A 36 -8.69 -0.77 8.01
CA PHE A 36 -7.60 -1.51 8.65
C PHE A 36 -6.41 -1.52 7.72
N GLN A 37 -5.62 -0.44 7.72
CA GLN A 37 -4.57 -0.24 6.72
C GLN A 37 -3.51 -1.36 6.77
N GLY A 38 -3.17 -1.83 7.97
CA GLY A 38 -2.23 -2.94 8.17
C GLY A 38 -2.76 -4.28 7.63
N PHE A 39 -4.06 -4.54 7.78
CA PHE A 39 -4.71 -5.67 7.11
C PHE A 39 -4.76 -5.47 5.59
N GLY A 40 -5.21 -4.30 5.10
CA GLY A 40 -5.33 -3.99 3.68
C GLY A 40 -4.02 -4.22 2.92
N ILE A 41 -2.91 -3.64 3.40
CA ILE A 41 -1.60 -3.82 2.75
C ILE A 41 -1.15 -5.28 2.76
N SER A 42 -1.50 -6.06 3.79
CA SER A 42 -1.13 -7.48 3.86
C SER A 42 -1.79 -8.34 2.78
N GLN A 43 -2.93 -7.88 2.23
CA GLN A 43 -3.62 -8.53 1.13
C GLN A 43 -2.97 -8.26 -0.24
N SER A 44 -2.08 -7.27 -0.34
CA SER A 44 -1.41 -6.90 -1.58
C SER A 44 -0.37 -7.92 -2.02
N LYS A 45 -0.37 -8.26 -3.31
CA LYS A 45 0.66 -9.14 -3.88
C LYS A 45 2.08 -8.61 -3.66
N CYS A 46 2.29 -7.29 -3.71
CA CYS A 46 3.61 -6.68 -3.47
C CYS A 46 4.09 -6.88 -2.03
N PHE A 47 3.19 -6.81 -1.05
CA PHE A 47 3.50 -7.08 0.35
C PHE A 47 3.90 -8.54 0.56
N GLN A 48 3.06 -9.46 0.11
CA GLN A 48 3.28 -10.92 0.20
C GLN A 48 4.58 -11.35 -0.49
N LYS A 49 4.94 -10.65 -1.57
CA LYS A 49 6.17 -10.88 -2.33
C LYS A 49 7.39 -10.09 -1.85
N SER A 50 7.24 -9.18 -0.90
CA SER A 50 8.36 -8.32 -0.48
C SER A 50 9.44 -9.06 0.31
N GLY A 51 9.14 -10.24 0.85
CA GLY A 51 10.06 -11.01 1.68
C GLY A 51 10.49 -10.25 2.93
N ASP A 52 9.52 -9.69 3.66
CA ASP A 52 9.73 -8.88 4.86
C ASP A 52 10.51 -7.57 4.64
N LYS A 53 10.32 -6.94 3.47
CA LYS A 53 10.95 -5.65 3.13
C LYS A 53 9.97 -4.49 3.03
N LEU A 54 8.68 -4.76 2.83
CA LEU A 54 7.66 -3.72 2.74
C LEU A 54 7.08 -3.44 4.12
N SER A 55 7.25 -2.20 4.59
CA SER A 55 6.65 -1.71 5.83
C SER A 55 5.92 -0.39 5.62
N CYS A 56 5.15 0.04 6.63
CA CYS A 56 4.45 1.33 6.62
C CYS A 56 5.37 2.51 6.27
N ILE A 57 6.62 2.46 6.75
CA ILE A 57 7.60 3.54 6.57
C ILE A 57 8.24 3.58 5.17
N VAL A 58 7.92 2.61 4.30
CA VAL A 58 8.32 2.68 2.88
C VAL A 58 7.60 3.82 2.16
N CYS A 59 6.37 4.12 2.61
CA CYS A 59 5.50 5.14 2.02
C CYS A 59 5.26 6.34 2.94
N HIS A 60 5.31 6.16 4.26
CA HIS A 60 5.05 7.21 5.24
C HIS A 60 6.31 7.56 6.05
N ASP A 61 6.57 8.84 6.25
CA ASP A 61 7.52 9.28 7.28
C ASP A 61 6.77 9.41 8.61
N PRO A 62 7.10 8.61 9.64
CA PRO A 62 6.41 8.65 10.93
C PRO A 62 6.67 9.94 11.74
N HIS A 63 7.61 10.80 11.32
CA HIS A 63 7.94 12.05 12.01
C HIS A 63 7.28 13.28 11.39
N THR A 64 6.50 13.11 10.33
CA THR A 64 5.84 14.21 9.62
C THR A 64 4.38 13.87 9.32
N ASP A 65 3.58 14.92 9.10
CA ASP A 65 2.21 14.72 8.63
C ASP A 65 2.17 14.00 7.29
N THR A 66 1.09 13.24 7.08
CA THR A 66 0.88 12.49 5.85
C THR A 66 0.82 13.43 4.64
N PRO A 67 1.69 13.26 3.62
CA PRO A 67 1.68 14.11 2.45
C PRO A 67 0.33 14.07 1.72
N GLN A 68 -0.19 15.25 1.38
CA GLN A 68 -1.40 15.38 0.57
C GLN A 68 -1.14 15.14 -0.94
N LYS A 69 0.12 15.29 -1.38
CA LYS A 69 0.52 15.08 -2.77
C LYS A 69 0.80 13.59 -3.02
N SER A 70 0.49 13.12 -4.24
CA SER A 70 0.70 11.72 -4.65
C SER A 70 2.18 11.36 -4.88
N SER A 71 3.01 12.35 -5.23
CA SER A 71 4.40 12.15 -5.70
C SER A 71 5.28 11.30 -4.78
N PRO A 72 5.30 11.47 -3.44
CA PRO A 72 6.09 10.62 -2.54
C PRO A 72 5.69 9.14 -2.62
N TYR A 73 4.40 8.84 -2.73
CA TYR A 73 3.89 7.47 -2.84
C TYR A 73 4.22 6.85 -4.19
N ILE A 74 4.12 7.62 -5.28
CA ILE A 74 4.52 7.17 -6.62
C ILE A 74 6.01 6.84 -6.65
N ALA A 75 6.85 7.70 -6.07
CA ALA A 75 8.28 7.44 -5.94
C ALA A 75 8.54 6.12 -5.18
N ALA A 76 7.79 5.84 -4.12
CA ALA A 76 7.87 4.56 -3.40
C ALA A 76 7.53 3.35 -4.29
N CYS A 77 6.50 3.45 -5.13
CA CYS A 77 6.15 2.39 -6.10
C CYS A 77 7.29 2.15 -7.11
N LEU A 78 7.87 3.21 -7.66
CA LEU A 78 8.90 3.14 -8.71
C LEU A 78 10.24 2.58 -8.24
N ARG A 79 10.50 2.53 -6.92
CA ARG A 79 11.68 1.85 -6.36
C ARG A 79 11.75 0.37 -6.75
N CYS A 80 10.60 -0.25 -7.00
CA CYS A 80 10.51 -1.63 -7.47
C CYS A 80 9.95 -1.67 -8.90
N HIS A 81 8.88 -0.91 -9.19
CA HIS A 81 8.18 -0.94 -10.48
C HIS A 81 8.74 0.08 -11.49
N SER A 82 10.03 0.01 -11.84
CA SER A 82 10.65 0.90 -12.84
C SER A 82 11.08 0.18 -14.13
N VAL A 83 10.94 0.88 -15.26
CA VAL A 83 11.41 0.41 -16.57
C VAL A 83 12.95 0.46 -16.57
N GLY A 84 13.60 -0.70 -16.73
CA GLY A 84 15.06 -0.80 -16.73
C GLY A 84 15.66 -1.39 -15.45
N GLY A 85 14.94 -2.30 -14.78
CA GLY A 85 15.38 -2.98 -13.57
C GLY A 85 16.74 -3.68 -13.68
N SER A 86 17.81 -2.91 -13.48
CA SER A 86 19.07 -3.38 -12.95
C SER A 86 19.37 -2.50 -11.76
N SER A 87 19.06 -3.00 -10.57
CA SER A 87 19.71 -2.48 -9.37
C SER A 87 21.20 -2.79 -9.54
N THR A 88 21.98 -1.79 -9.98
CA THR A 88 23.43 -1.88 -10.26
C THR A 88 24.27 -2.11 -8.99
N THR A 89 23.63 -2.37 -7.86
CA THR A 89 24.28 -2.80 -6.62
C THR A 89 23.61 -4.09 -6.19
N ALA A 90 24.34 -5.20 -6.36
CA ALA A 90 24.10 -6.56 -5.87
C ALA A 90 23.01 -6.70 -4.78
N LYS A 91 21.73 -6.61 -5.15
CA LYS A 91 20.62 -7.08 -4.34
C LYS A 91 20.09 -8.33 -5.04
N PRO A 92 19.93 -9.45 -4.32
CA PRO A 92 19.48 -10.70 -4.92
C PRO A 92 18.18 -10.44 -5.67
N ALA A 93 17.99 -11.16 -6.77
CA ALA A 93 16.88 -11.14 -7.74
C ALA A 93 15.47 -11.24 -7.12
N LEU A 94 15.13 -10.34 -6.22
CA LEU A 94 13.90 -10.31 -5.46
C LEU A 94 12.94 -9.42 -6.23
N MET A 95 12.09 -10.09 -6.99
CA MET A 95 10.86 -9.60 -7.61
C MET A 95 11.06 -8.76 -8.86
N GLN A 96 11.05 -9.43 -10.02
CA GLN A 96 10.58 -8.81 -11.27
C GLN A 96 9.14 -8.34 -11.05
N SER A 97 9.03 -7.09 -10.65
CA SER A 97 7.75 -6.43 -10.41
C SER A 97 7.21 -5.99 -11.76
N LYS A 98 6.00 -6.44 -12.08
CA LYS A 98 5.37 -6.13 -13.35
C LYS A 98 5.15 -4.62 -13.46
N ILE A 99 5.64 -4.02 -14.54
CA ILE A 99 5.42 -2.60 -14.81
C ILE A 99 3.96 -2.38 -15.21
N CYS A 100 3.39 -1.26 -14.76
CA CYS A 100 2.04 -0.86 -15.13
C CYS A 100 1.98 -0.62 -16.65
N PRO A 101 1.10 -1.32 -17.39
CA PRO A 101 0.99 -1.16 -18.84
C PRO A 101 0.25 0.13 -19.26
N VAL A 102 -0.46 0.78 -18.33
CA VAL A 102 -1.26 1.99 -18.61
C VAL A 102 -0.41 3.25 -18.43
N ASN A 103 0.25 3.37 -17.29
CA ASN A 103 1.19 4.46 -17.01
C ASN A 103 2.32 3.92 -16.13
N ALA A 104 3.51 3.80 -16.70
CA ALA A 104 4.68 3.23 -16.04
C ALA A 104 5.36 4.19 -15.04
N LYS A 105 4.95 5.46 -14.98
CA LYS A 105 5.67 6.52 -14.26
C LYS A 105 4.84 7.29 -13.25
N ASP A 106 3.53 7.38 -13.42
CA ASP A 106 2.69 8.26 -12.61
C ASP A 106 1.28 7.66 -12.39
N ASP A 107 0.48 8.34 -11.58
CA ASP A 107 -0.95 8.08 -11.34
C ASP A 107 -1.26 6.66 -10.83
N CYS A 108 -0.26 5.98 -10.26
CA CYS A 108 -0.37 4.59 -9.82
C CYS A 108 -1.54 4.40 -8.83
N ILE A 109 -1.67 5.31 -7.86
CA ILE A 109 -2.64 5.21 -6.77
C ILE A 109 -4.09 5.42 -7.22
N LYS A 110 -4.35 6.00 -8.41
CA LYS A 110 -5.73 6.19 -8.90
C LYS A 110 -6.46 4.87 -9.10
N CYS A 111 -5.75 3.85 -9.58
CA CYS A 111 -6.30 2.50 -9.79
C CYS A 111 -5.79 1.49 -8.77
N HIS A 112 -4.59 1.71 -8.21
CA HIS A 112 -3.97 0.75 -7.31
C HIS A 112 -4.24 1.01 -5.82
N MET A 113 -4.63 2.22 -5.43
CA MET A 113 -4.97 2.60 -4.05
C MET A 113 -6.11 3.64 -4.04
N PRO A 114 -7.27 3.32 -4.63
CA PRO A 114 -8.32 4.30 -4.82
C PRO A 114 -8.84 4.82 -3.47
N LEU A 115 -9.24 6.09 -3.46
CA LEU A 115 -9.91 6.69 -2.32
C LEU A 115 -11.25 6.00 -2.09
N ARG A 116 -11.43 5.39 -0.92
CA ARG A 116 -12.70 4.83 -0.49
C ARG A 116 -13.41 5.88 0.35
N SER A 117 -14.62 6.22 -0.08
CA SER A 117 -15.56 7.04 0.66
C SER A 117 -16.63 6.11 1.21
N ARG A 118 -16.38 5.56 2.39
CA ARG A 118 -17.46 5.03 3.22
C ARG A 118 -17.66 6.00 4.37
N PRO A 119 -18.78 6.76 4.35
CA PRO A 119 -19.08 7.63 5.47
C PRO A 119 -19.12 6.78 6.74
N LEU A 120 -18.38 7.17 7.77
CA LEU A 120 -18.52 6.55 9.10
C LEU A 120 -19.90 6.88 9.69
N PHE A 121 -20.50 7.97 9.21
CA PHE A 121 -21.86 8.44 9.41
C PHE A 121 -22.24 9.32 8.22
N GLU A 122 -23.53 9.48 7.94
CA GLU A 122 -24.05 10.31 6.85
C GLU A 122 -23.41 11.71 6.87
N GLY A 123 -22.87 12.18 5.74
CA GLY A 123 -22.17 13.46 5.64
C GLY A 123 -20.70 13.49 6.12
N SER A 124 -20.11 12.38 6.58
CA SER A 124 -18.68 12.39 6.95
C SER A 124 -17.78 12.41 5.69
N PRO A 125 -16.92 13.45 5.48
CA PRO A 125 -16.18 13.63 4.23
C PRO A 125 -14.88 12.81 4.16
N ARG A 126 -14.59 11.96 5.17
CA ARG A 126 -13.31 11.26 5.25
C ARG A 126 -13.19 10.23 4.13
N ARG A 127 -12.31 10.53 3.17
CA ARG A 127 -11.85 9.59 2.15
C ARG A 127 -10.46 9.12 2.53
N ILE A 128 -10.28 7.81 2.63
CA ILE A 128 -9.00 7.20 2.94
C ILE A 128 -8.57 6.40 1.71
N ALA A 129 -7.29 6.47 1.35
CA ALA A 129 -6.74 5.63 0.30
C ALA A 129 -6.81 4.17 0.75
N ASP A 130 -7.34 3.29 -0.11
CA ASP A 130 -7.29 1.86 0.17
C ASP A 130 -5.82 1.41 0.25
N HIS A 131 -5.48 0.74 1.34
CA HIS A 131 -4.15 0.17 1.52
C HIS A 131 -4.06 -1.22 0.91
N PHE A 132 -5.17 -1.82 0.49
CA PHE A 132 -5.14 -2.99 -0.38
C PHE A 132 -4.69 -2.59 -1.79
N ILE A 133 -3.38 -2.62 -2.00
CA ILE A 133 -2.75 -2.33 -3.28
C ILE A 133 -3.07 -3.44 -4.30
N HIS A 134 -4.07 -3.23 -5.14
CA HIS A 134 -4.46 -4.12 -6.23
C HIS A 134 -5.00 -3.33 -7.41
N ILE A 135 -5.06 -3.93 -8.60
CA ILE A 135 -5.71 -3.27 -9.74
C ILE A 135 -7.21 -3.27 -9.48
N GLU A 136 -7.79 -2.12 -9.14
CA GLU A 136 -9.24 -1.93 -9.19
C GLU A 136 -9.63 -1.50 -10.61
N ARG A 137 -10.47 -2.31 -11.26
CA ARG A 137 -11.06 -1.94 -12.55
C ARG A 137 -12.33 -1.17 -12.23
N ASN A 138 -12.26 0.15 -12.32
CA ASN A 138 -13.43 0.99 -12.16
C ASN A 138 -14.43 0.65 -13.27
N LYS A 139 -15.60 0.09 -12.93
CA LYS A 139 -16.63 -0.27 -13.92
C LYS A 139 -17.43 0.94 -14.41
N ASP A 140 -17.37 2.06 -13.69
CA ASP A 140 -18.27 3.21 -13.88
C ASP A 140 -17.60 4.45 -14.48
N LYS A 141 -16.35 4.34 -14.95
CA LYS A 141 -15.73 5.38 -15.79
C LYS A 141 -14.99 4.73 -16.97
N PRO A 142 -15.42 4.95 -18.22
CA PRO A 142 -14.64 4.52 -19.38
C PRO A 142 -13.30 5.28 -19.40
N GLN A 143 -12.27 4.58 -19.89
CA GLN A 143 -10.93 5.12 -20.13
C GLN A 143 -10.96 6.22 -21.19
#